data_AF-A0A966RDE0-F1
#
_entry.id   AF-A0A966RDE0-F1
#
_cell.length_a   1.000
_cell.length_b   1.000
_cell.length_c   1.000
_cell.angle_alpha   90.00
_cell.angle_beta   90.00
_cell.angle_gamma   90.00
#
_symmetry.space_group_name_H-M   'P 1'
#
loop_
_entity.id
_entity.type
_entity.pdbx_description
1 polymer ?
#
loop_
_entity_poly.entity_id
_entity_poly.type
_entity_poly.pdbx_seq_one_letter_code
_entity_poly.pdbx_strand_id
1 'polypeptide(L)'
;MISIDLNKAKEIWRDRLRNHRQPFFAQLDVDYLRALEAQNNVIKQDIETRKQKLRDAPADPRIEAATTPDVLRQINPVAEAMEISELEKAKLQKLQEIDNEWRQIIKTGWQTPAGWHLGLDIADVTLLSGAFMLAKEAAALGSAATTPIIDTAGVIHQLTLEEMTTLMLQYGQVRATLSAADATKRATVLNATDIQTISAV
;
A
#
# COMPACT_ATOMS: atom_id res chain seq x y z
N MET A 1 2.63 52.46 24.78
CA MET A 1 2.68 50.99 24.86
C MET A 1 1.75 50.44 23.79
N ILE A 2 2.23 49.63 22.85
CA ILE A 2 1.37 48.98 21.84
C ILE A 2 0.80 47.72 22.49
N SER A 3 -0.52 47.62 22.59
CA SER A 3 -1.21 46.42 23.05
C SER A 3 -1.54 45.55 21.84
N ILE A 4 -1.14 44.27 21.86
CA ILE A 4 -1.41 43.32 20.79
C ILE A 4 -2.59 42.44 21.20
N ASP A 5 -3.62 42.42 20.37
CA ASP A 5 -4.74 41.48 20.49
C ASP A 5 -4.30 40.10 20.00
N LEU A 6 -4.01 39.20 20.94
CA LEU A 6 -3.51 37.86 20.64
C LEU A 6 -4.56 36.99 19.93
N ASN A 7 -5.85 37.19 20.21
CA ASN A 7 -6.91 36.45 19.53
C ASN A 7 -6.97 36.82 18.05
N LYS A 8 -6.87 38.12 17.73
CA LYS A 8 -6.72 38.58 16.34
C LYS A 8 -5.44 38.06 15.70
N ALA A 9 -4.33 38.03 16.44
CA ALA A 9 -3.07 37.49 15.93
C ALA A 9 -3.17 36.01 15.55
N LYS A 10 -3.89 35.19 16.34
CA LYS A 10 -4.17 33.78 16.04
C LYS A 10 -4.98 33.63 14.75
N GLU A 11 -6.05 34.41 14.57
CA GLU A 11 -6.86 34.36 13.33
C GLU A 11 -6.05 34.76 12.10
N ILE A 12 -5.28 35.84 12.17
CA ILE A 12 -4.38 36.26 11.09
C ILE A 12 -3.34 35.16 10.79
N TRP A 13 -2.84 34.47 11.81
CA TRP A 13 -1.90 33.35 11.63
C TRP A 13 -2.56 32.18 10.89
N ARG A 14 -3.80 31.83 11.22
CA ARG A 14 -4.57 30.79 10.51
C ARG A 14 -4.73 31.13 9.04
N ASP A 15 -5.08 32.37 8.72
CA ASP A 15 -5.21 32.82 7.32
C ASP A 15 -3.86 32.75 6.59
N ARG A 16 -2.77 33.11 7.26
CA ARG A 16 -1.43 32.94 6.71
C ARG A 16 -1.13 31.47 6.39
N LEU A 17 -1.44 30.54 7.28
CA LEU A 17 -1.26 29.10 7.05
C LEU A 17 -2.14 28.59 5.90
N ARG A 18 -3.41 29.05 5.83
CA ARG A 18 -4.34 28.70 4.74
C ARG A 18 -3.82 29.14 3.37
N ASN A 19 -3.16 30.30 3.30
CA ASN A 19 -2.53 30.78 2.06
C ASN A 19 -1.23 30.02 1.77
N HIS A 20 -0.40 29.78 2.79
CA HIS A 20 0.89 29.10 2.63
C HIS A 20 0.77 27.66 2.12
N ARG A 21 -0.29 26.93 2.50
CA ARG A 21 -0.51 25.53 2.06
C ARG A 21 -0.99 25.37 0.62
N GLN A 22 -1.52 26.43 -0.02
CA GLN A 22 -2.07 26.35 -1.39
C GLN A 22 -1.07 25.83 -2.43
N PRO A 23 0.16 26.38 -2.55
CA PRO A 23 1.14 25.87 -3.51
C PRO A 23 1.50 24.40 -3.26
N PHE A 24 1.52 23.96 -1.99
CA PHE A 24 1.80 22.57 -1.66
C PHE A 24 0.67 21.62 -2.02
N PHE A 25 -0.60 22.04 -1.90
CA PHE A 25 -1.72 21.23 -2.42
C PHE A 25 -1.60 21.03 -3.94
N ALA A 26 -1.33 22.09 -4.70
CA ALA A 26 -1.16 22.01 -6.14
C ALA A 26 0.02 21.09 -6.52
N GLN A 27 1.14 21.20 -5.82
CA GLN A 27 2.29 20.32 -6.03
C GLN A 27 1.94 18.85 -5.74
N LEU A 28 1.30 18.58 -4.60
CA LEU A 28 0.89 17.23 -4.21
C LEU A 28 -0.20 16.65 -5.12
N ASP A 29 -1.04 17.47 -5.75
CA ASP A 29 -1.98 17.02 -6.79
C ASP A 29 -1.21 16.49 -8.03
N VAL A 30 -0.20 17.23 -8.49
CA VAL A 30 0.65 16.80 -9.60
C VAL A 30 1.40 15.51 -9.25
N ASP A 31 2.00 15.44 -8.06
CA ASP A 31 2.74 14.26 -7.62
C ASP A 31 1.82 13.04 -7.44
N TYR A 32 0.57 13.26 -7.03
CA TYR A 32 -0.43 12.19 -6.95
C TYR A 32 -0.75 11.63 -8.33
N LEU A 33 -0.94 12.49 -9.34
CA LEU A 33 -1.20 12.04 -10.72
C LEU A 33 -0.02 11.24 -11.27
N ARG A 34 1.22 11.68 -11.04
CA ARG A 34 2.42 10.92 -11.41
C ARG A 34 2.45 9.55 -10.73
N ALA A 35 2.15 9.50 -9.43
CA ALA A 35 2.11 8.24 -8.68
C ALA A 35 0.98 7.32 -9.16
N LEU A 36 -0.16 7.88 -9.55
CA LEU A 36 -1.29 7.15 -10.13
C LEU A 36 -0.91 6.51 -11.47
N GLU A 37 -0.29 7.26 -12.37
CA GLU A 37 0.19 6.75 -13.66
C GLU A 37 1.24 5.66 -13.50
N ALA A 38 2.12 5.80 -12.52
CA ALA A 38 3.11 4.79 -12.16
C ALA A 38 2.54 3.60 -11.36
N GLN A 39 1.23 3.60 -11.04
CA GLN A 39 0.58 2.62 -10.16
C GLN A 39 1.26 2.47 -8.79
N ASN A 40 1.92 3.53 -8.30
CA ASN A 40 2.66 3.56 -7.05
C ASN A 40 1.72 3.88 -5.88
N ASN A 41 1.16 2.83 -5.27
CA ASN A 41 0.21 2.98 -4.16
C ASN A 41 0.86 3.48 -2.86
N VAL A 42 2.16 3.21 -2.66
CA VAL A 42 2.92 3.65 -1.47
C VAL A 42 2.99 5.18 -1.45
N ILE A 43 3.40 5.79 -2.56
CA ILE A 43 3.53 7.24 -2.68
C ILE A 43 2.16 7.93 -2.69
N LYS A 44 1.13 7.31 -3.30
CA LYS A 44 -0.24 7.83 -3.22
C LYS A 44 -0.71 7.98 -1.77
N GLN A 45 -0.49 6.96 -0.95
CA GLN A 45 -0.90 6.97 0.46
C GLN A 45 -0.12 8.00 1.30
N ASP A 46 1.18 8.16 1.04
CA ASP A 46 1.98 9.23 1.66
C ASP A 46 1.44 10.62 1.30
N ILE A 47 1.18 10.86 0.02
CA ILE A 47 0.65 12.14 -0.48
C ILE A 47 -0.72 12.45 0.15
N GLU A 48 -1.61 11.46 0.24
CA GLU A 48 -2.92 11.61 0.90
C GLU A 48 -2.75 11.99 2.38
N THR A 49 -1.83 11.35 3.09
CA THR A 49 -1.50 11.67 4.48
C THR A 49 -0.98 13.11 4.63
N ARG A 50 -0.09 13.54 3.74
CA ARG A 50 0.48 14.90 3.76
C ARG A 50 -0.58 15.96 3.42
N LYS A 51 -1.44 15.69 2.43
CA LYS A 51 -2.61 16.52 2.15
C LYS A 51 -3.51 16.66 3.37
N GLN A 52 -3.72 15.58 4.11
CA GLN A 52 -4.52 15.65 5.33
C GLN A 52 -3.85 16.53 6.39
N LYS A 53 -2.54 16.36 6.65
CA LYS A 53 -1.77 17.26 7.54
C LYS A 53 -1.89 18.74 7.11
N LEU A 54 -1.84 19.03 5.81
CA LEU A 54 -2.06 20.39 5.30
C LEU A 54 -3.49 20.90 5.54
N ARG A 55 -4.52 20.05 5.43
CA ARG A 55 -5.91 20.43 5.74
C ARG A 55 -6.07 20.81 7.22
N ASP A 56 -5.41 20.07 8.09
CA ASP A 56 -5.49 20.21 9.54
C ASP A 56 -4.59 21.32 10.11
N ALA A 57 -3.58 21.75 9.36
CA ALA A 57 -2.60 22.75 9.79
C ALA A 57 -3.17 24.05 10.44
N PRO A 58 -4.25 24.69 9.95
CA PRO A 58 -4.83 25.87 10.60
C PRO A 58 -5.53 25.59 11.94
N ALA A 59 -5.85 24.32 12.21
CA ALA A 59 -6.46 23.85 13.45
C ALA A 59 -5.43 23.27 14.43
N ASP A 60 -4.13 23.47 14.19
CA ASP A 60 -3.07 22.98 15.07
C ASP A 60 -3.25 23.51 16.51
N PRO A 61 -3.31 22.63 17.53
CA PRO A 61 -3.59 23.03 18.90
C PRO A 61 -2.52 23.95 19.50
N ARG A 62 -1.29 23.95 18.95
CA ARG A 62 -0.22 24.86 19.37
C ARG A 62 -0.60 26.31 19.12
N ILE A 63 -1.41 26.60 18.08
CA ILE A 63 -1.90 27.96 17.78
C ILE A 63 -2.76 28.47 18.94
N GLU A 64 -3.63 27.62 19.48
CA GLU A 64 -4.46 27.99 20.63
C GLU A 64 -3.66 28.11 21.92
N ALA A 65 -2.67 27.25 22.12
CA ALA A 65 -1.80 27.28 23.29
C ALA A 65 -0.81 28.46 23.29
N ALA A 66 -0.60 29.15 22.17
CA ALA A 66 0.36 30.23 22.07
C ALA A 66 -0.04 31.43 22.94
N THR A 67 0.90 31.92 23.74
CA THR A 67 0.72 33.03 24.69
C THR A 67 1.34 34.35 24.21
N THR A 68 2.17 34.31 23.17
CA THR A 68 2.80 35.50 22.58
C THR A 68 2.82 35.42 21.05
N PRO A 69 2.91 36.57 20.35
CA PRO A 69 3.11 36.59 18.90
C PRO A 69 4.40 35.88 18.44
N ASP A 70 5.43 35.83 19.29
CA ASP A 70 6.69 35.16 18.97
C ASP A 70 6.52 33.65 18.94
N VAL A 71 5.77 33.08 19.89
CA VAL A 71 5.41 31.67 19.90
C VAL A 71 4.55 31.33 18.68
N LEU A 72 3.58 32.18 18.33
CA LEU A 72 2.76 31.99 17.13
C LEU A 72 3.61 31.87 15.85
N ARG A 73 4.63 32.72 15.71
CA ARG A 73 5.51 32.73 14.53
C ARG A 73 6.35 31.47 14.37
N GLN A 74 6.56 30.70 15.44
CA GLN A 74 7.32 29.45 15.41
C GLN A 74 6.47 28.24 14.99
N ILE A 75 5.13 28.34 15.03
CA ILE A 75 4.22 27.24 14.72
C ILE A 75 4.00 27.16 13.21
N ASN A 76 4.67 26.20 12.55
CA ASN A 76 4.59 26.02 11.10
C ASN A 76 4.25 24.58 10.70
N PRO A 77 3.04 24.09 11.02
CA PRO A 77 2.59 22.75 10.64
C PRO A 77 2.55 22.51 9.12
N VAL A 78 2.49 23.59 8.31
CA VAL A 78 2.56 23.48 6.85
C VAL A 78 3.94 23.02 6.38
N ALA A 79 5.01 23.59 6.94
CA ALA A 79 6.37 23.14 6.61
C ALA A 79 6.63 21.72 7.14
N GLU A 80 6.23 21.45 8.38
CA GLU A 80 6.37 20.12 9.00
C GLU A 80 5.62 19.02 8.22
N ALA A 81 4.46 19.33 7.62
CA ALA A 81 3.73 18.39 6.77
C ALA A 81 4.45 18.05 5.46
N MET A 82 5.33 18.95 4.99
CA MET A 82 6.06 18.78 3.74
C MET A 82 7.46 18.22 3.92
N GLU A 83 8.01 18.34 5.12
CA GLU A 83 9.28 17.73 5.51
C GLU A 83 9.13 16.21 5.61
N ILE A 84 10.07 15.49 4.99
CA ILE A 84 10.16 14.04 5.06
C ILE A 84 11.56 13.71 5.54
N SER A 85 11.66 12.98 6.65
CA SER A 85 12.94 12.53 7.19
C SER A 85 13.63 11.54 6.25
N GLU A 86 14.95 11.43 6.35
CA GLU A 86 15.71 10.42 5.56
C GLU A 86 15.24 8.99 5.86
N LEU A 87 14.81 8.72 7.09
CA LEU A 87 14.22 7.44 7.47
C LEU A 87 12.90 7.19 6.72
N GLU A 88 11.98 8.16 6.70
CA GLU A 88 10.70 8.02 5.98
C GLU A 88 10.91 7.88 4.48
N LYS A 89 11.85 8.62 3.88
CA LYS A 89 12.22 8.45 2.46
C LYS A 89 12.70 7.02 2.20
N ALA A 90 13.59 6.50 3.04
CA ALA A 90 14.09 5.13 2.93
C ALA A 90 12.95 4.10 3.07
N LYS A 91 11.99 4.32 3.98
CA LYS A 91 10.80 3.46 4.12
C LYS A 91 9.95 3.46 2.86
N LEU A 92 9.62 4.64 2.32
CA LEU A 92 8.81 4.78 1.11
C LEU A 92 9.47 4.10 -0.09
N GLN A 93 10.77 4.31 -0.28
CA GLN A 93 11.53 3.65 -1.34
C GLN A 93 11.48 2.14 -1.19
N LYS A 94 11.79 1.61 0.01
CA LYS A 94 11.83 0.17 0.23
C LYS A 94 10.46 -0.49 0.11
N LEU A 95 9.40 0.16 0.58
CA LEU A 95 8.03 -0.32 0.38
C LEU A 95 7.65 -0.35 -1.10
N GLN A 96 8.12 0.60 -1.90
CA GLN A 96 7.91 0.58 -3.35
C GLN A 96 8.68 -0.56 -4.02
N GLU A 97 9.91 -0.83 -3.59
CA GLU A 97 10.70 -1.98 -4.06
C GLU A 97 9.96 -3.30 -3.76
N ILE A 98 9.47 -3.47 -2.53
CA ILE A 98 8.66 -4.63 -2.12
C ILE A 98 7.38 -4.74 -2.98
N ASP A 99 6.69 -3.63 -3.25
CA ASP A 99 5.50 -3.64 -4.09
C ASP A 99 5.81 -4.08 -5.54
N ASN A 100 6.94 -3.62 -6.08
CA ASN A 100 7.41 -4.03 -7.40
C ASN A 100 7.78 -5.52 -7.43
N GLU A 101 8.48 -6.03 -6.41
CA GLU A 101 8.79 -7.45 -6.25
C GLU A 101 7.52 -8.29 -6.23
N TRP A 102 6.53 -7.90 -5.41
CA TRP A 102 5.25 -8.59 -5.30
C TRP A 102 4.49 -8.62 -6.63
N ARG A 103 4.49 -7.52 -7.38
CA ARG A 103 3.88 -7.47 -8.73
C ARG A 103 4.56 -8.43 -9.70
N GLN A 104 5.89 -8.58 -9.62
CA GLN A 104 6.60 -9.58 -10.45
C GLN A 104 6.26 -11.01 -10.04
N ILE A 105 6.11 -11.28 -8.74
CA ILE A 105 5.67 -12.60 -8.24
C ILE A 105 4.27 -12.92 -8.79
N ILE A 106 3.31 -12.00 -8.67
CA ILE A 106 1.95 -12.18 -9.21
C ILE A 106 1.99 -12.42 -10.72
N LYS A 107 2.76 -11.61 -11.46
CA LYS A 107 2.87 -11.71 -12.92
C LYS A 107 3.48 -13.04 -13.37
N THR A 108 4.48 -13.54 -12.64
CA THR A 108 5.16 -14.80 -12.96
C THR A 108 4.28 -16.01 -12.62
N GLY A 109 3.48 -15.89 -11.56
CA GLY A 109 2.68 -16.99 -11.05
C GLY A 109 3.51 -18.05 -10.31
N TRP A 110 2.87 -19.16 -9.96
CA TRP A 110 3.51 -20.32 -9.35
C TRP A 110 3.66 -21.46 -10.35
N GLN A 111 4.87 -21.99 -10.51
CA GLN A 111 5.12 -23.19 -11.29
C GLN A 111 4.70 -24.45 -10.52
N THR A 112 3.80 -25.22 -11.10
CA THR A 112 3.38 -26.52 -10.57
C THR A 112 4.51 -27.56 -10.68
N PRO A 113 4.45 -28.68 -9.94
CA PRO A 113 5.43 -29.77 -10.10
C PRO A 113 5.50 -30.37 -11.51
N ALA A 114 4.44 -30.20 -12.30
CA ALA A 114 4.37 -30.63 -13.69
C ALA A 114 4.92 -29.58 -14.68
N GLY A 115 5.40 -28.43 -14.20
CA GLY A 115 6.16 -27.45 -14.98
C GLY A 115 5.36 -26.31 -15.60
N TRP A 116 4.04 -26.36 -15.59
CA TRP A 116 3.14 -25.27 -16.03
C TRP A 116 2.84 -24.31 -14.88
N HIS A 117 2.27 -23.13 -15.16
CA HIS A 117 2.15 -22.04 -14.18
C HIS A 117 0.69 -21.70 -13.86
N LEU A 118 0.40 -21.46 -12.58
CA LEU A 118 -0.86 -20.91 -12.11
C LEU A 118 -0.70 -19.46 -11.70
N GLY A 119 -1.66 -18.63 -12.06
CA GLY A 119 -1.69 -17.24 -11.62
C GLY A 119 -1.89 -17.13 -10.11
N LEU A 120 -1.44 -16.01 -9.53
CA LEU A 120 -1.51 -15.74 -8.08
C LEU A 120 -2.39 -14.55 -7.74
N ASP A 121 -2.98 -13.89 -8.76
CA ASP A 121 -3.91 -12.79 -8.55
C ASP A 121 -5.24 -13.32 -7.97
N ILE A 122 -6.01 -12.42 -7.37
CA ILE A 122 -7.32 -12.68 -6.81
C ILE A 122 -8.22 -13.35 -7.85
N ALA A 123 -8.22 -12.87 -9.10
CA ALA A 123 -9.04 -13.45 -10.17
C ALA A 123 -8.68 -14.92 -10.45
N ASP A 124 -7.39 -15.24 -10.53
CA ASP A 124 -6.90 -16.61 -10.75
C ASP A 124 -7.31 -17.53 -9.61
N VAL A 125 -7.11 -17.08 -8.37
CA VAL A 125 -7.48 -17.81 -7.15
C VAL A 125 -8.98 -18.09 -7.11
N THR A 126 -9.80 -17.09 -7.44
CA THR A 126 -11.27 -17.23 -7.43
C THR A 126 -11.73 -18.24 -8.48
N LEU A 127 -11.19 -18.18 -9.69
CA LEU A 127 -11.52 -19.14 -10.76
C LEU A 127 -11.10 -20.56 -10.38
N LEU A 128 -9.85 -20.72 -9.92
CA LEU A 128 -9.30 -22.02 -9.54
C LEU A 128 -10.07 -22.65 -8.36
N SER A 129 -10.41 -21.85 -7.34
CA SER A 129 -11.20 -22.33 -6.20
C SER A 129 -12.63 -22.71 -6.60
N GLY A 130 -13.25 -21.93 -7.49
CA GLY A 130 -14.58 -22.24 -8.04
C GLY A 130 -14.58 -23.55 -8.83
N ALA A 131 -13.58 -23.75 -9.69
CA ALA A 131 -13.41 -25.00 -10.43
C ALA A 131 -13.23 -26.19 -9.47
N PHE A 132 -12.47 -26.02 -8.38
CA PHE A 132 -12.29 -27.08 -7.37
C PHE A 132 -13.59 -27.43 -6.66
N MET A 133 -14.40 -26.43 -6.28
CA MET A 133 -15.69 -26.66 -5.65
C MET A 133 -16.64 -27.43 -6.55
N LEU A 134 -16.69 -27.08 -7.84
CA LEU A 134 -17.51 -27.79 -8.84
C LEU A 134 -17.02 -29.22 -9.05
N ALA A 135 -15.70 -29.44 -9.10
CA ALA A 135 -15.12 -30.78 -9.20
C ALA A 135 -15.55 -31.68 -8.03
N LYS A 136 -15.54 -31.13 -6.81
CA LYS A 136 -15.99 -31.85 -5.61
C LYS A 136 -17.47 -32.20 -5.67
N GLU A 137 -18.32 -31.26 -6.09
CA GLU A 137 -19.76 -31.49 -6.22
C GLU A 137 -20.06 -32.55 -7.28
N ALA A 138 -19.41 -32.46 -8.45
CA ALA A 138 -19.56 -33.44 -9.52
C ALA A 138 -19.19 -34.86 -9.04
N ALA A 139 -18.09 -35.00 -8.30
CA ALA A 139 -17.69 -36.27 -7.72
C ALA A 139 -18.68 -36.79 -6.67
N ALA A 140 -19.25 -35.91 -5.84
CA ALA A 140 -20.29 -36.27 -4.87
C ALA A 140 -21.56 -36.81 -5.56
N LEU A 141 -21.86 -36.33 -6.76
CA LEU A 141 -22.93 -36.84 -7.62
C LEU A 141 -22.56 -38.12 -8.41
N GLY A 142 -21.37 -38.69 -8.16
CA GLY A 142 -20.90 -39.91 -8.81
C GLY A 142 -20.26 -39.70 -10.18
N SER A 143 -19.98 -38.45 -10.59
CA SER A 143 -19.26 -38.16 -11.84
C SER A 143 -17.76 -38.36 -11.66
N ALA A 144 -17.14 -39.12 -12.55
CA ALA A 144 -15.69 -39.28 -12.65
C ALA A 144 -15.05 -38.33 -13.68
N ALA A 145 -15.75 -37.25 -14.05
CA ALA A 145 -15.28 -36.30 -15.05
C ALA A 145 -14.03 -35.54 -14.59
N THR A 146 -13.12 -35.27 -15.52
CA THR A 146 -11.99 -34.37 -15.30
C THR A 146 -12.44 -32.91 -15.33
N THR A 147 -11.74 -32.06 -14.58
CA THR A 147 -11.98 -30.62 -14.52
C THR A 147 -10.91 -29.89 -15.35
N PRO A 148 -11.30 -29.04 -16.31
CA PRO A 148 -10.36 -28.24 -17.09
C PRO A 148 -9.83 -27.08 -16.26
N ILE A 149 -8.51 -26.92 -16.20
CA ILE A 149 -7.80 -25.78 -15.61
C ILE A 149 -6.96 -25.12 -16.70
N ILE A 150 -7.05 -23.80 -16.79
CA ILE A 150 -6.30 -23.01 -17.77
C ILE A 150 -5.08 -22.43 -17.06
N ASP A 151 -3.88 -22.69 -17.57
CA ASP A 151 -2.64 -22.12 -17.05
C ASP A 151 -2.42 -20.67 -17.52
N THR A 152 -1.39 -20.00 -17.02
CA THR A 152 -1.09 -18.61 -17.41
C THR A 152 -0.69 -18.43 -18.88
N ALA A 153 -0.38 -19.52 -19.60
CA ALA A 153 -0.12 -19.53 -21.04
C ALA A 153 -1.39 -19.81 -21.86
N GLY A 154 -2.54 -20.00 -21.21
CA GLY A 154 -3.82 -20.31 -21.87
C GLY A 154 -3.99 -21.79 -22.24
N VAL A 155 -3.11 -22.68 -21.78
CA VAL A 155 -3.18 -24.12 -22.07
C VAL A 155 -4.14 -24.78 -21.10
N ILE A 156 -5.01 -25.65 -21.63
CA ILE A 156 -5.98 -26.42 -20.84
C ILE A 156 -5.33 -27.70 -20.33
N HIS A 157 -5.40 -27.91 -19.02
CA HIS A 157 -4.99 -29.12 -18.30
C HIS A 157 -6.23 -29.80 -17.72
N GLN A 158 -6.42 -31.08 -18.04
CA GLN A 158 -7.55 -31.86 -17.53
C GLN A 158 -7.11 -32.62 -16.27
N LEU A 159 -7.73 -32.32 -15.14
CA LEU A 159 -7.35 -32.92 -13.85
C LEU A 159 -8.50 -33.74 -13.27
N THR A 160 -8.17 -34.91 -12.73
CA THR A 160 -9.06 -35.64 -11.82
C THR A 160 -9.22 -34.90 -10.51
N LEU A 161 -10.25 -35.25 -9.71
CA LEU A 161 -10.43 -34.65 -8.39
C LEU A 161 -9.23 -34.91 -7.46
N GLU A 162 -8.58 -36.07 -7.57
CA GLU A 162 -7.39 -36.41 -6.78
C GLU A 162 -6.20 -35.51 -7.14
N GLU A 163 -5.89 -35.37 -8.43
CA GLU A 163 -4.83 -34.48 -8.91
C GLU A 163 -5.10 -33.03 -8.53
N MET A 164 -6.35 -32.59 -8.70
CA MET A 164 -6.76 -31.24 -8.36
C MET A 164 -6.67 -30.97 -6.85
N THR A 165 -7.00 -31.95 -6.01
CA THR A 165 -6.87 -31.83 -4.55
C THR A 165 -5.41 -31.63 -4.14
N THR A 166 -4.51 -32.44 -4.70
CA THR A 166 -3.07 -32.32 -4.45
C THR A 166 -2.54 -30.95 -4.90
N LEU A 167 -2.93 -30.53 -6.11
CA LEU A 167 -2.55 -29.23 -6.66
C LEU A 167 -3.03 -28.07 -5.78
N MET A 168 -4.28 -28.09 -5.34
CA MET A 168 -4.88 -27.04 -4.50
C MET A 168 -4.22 -26.93 -3.12
N LEU A 169 -3.83 -28.06 -2.53
CA LEU A 169 -3.08 -28.06 -1.26
C LEU A 169 -1.72 -27.37 -1.42
N GLN A 170 -0.97 -27.72 -2.45
CA GLN A 170 0.34 -27.13 -2.73
C GLN A 170 0.23 -25.65 -3.09
N TYR A 171 -0.70 -25.30 -3.97
CA TYR A 171 -0.99 -23.93 -4.37
C TYR A 171 -1.34 -23.05 -3.15
N GLY A 172 -2.23 -23.54 -2.29
CA GLY A 172 -2.62 -22.87 -1.05
C GLY A 172 -1.44 -22.66 -0.10
N GLN A 173 -0.60 -23.68 0.09
CA GLN A 173 0.59 -23.59 0.94
C GLN A 173 1.57 -22.53 0.42
N VAL A 174 1.91 -22.58 -0.88
CA VAL A 174 2.84 -21.62 -1.50
C VAL A 174 2.33 -20.19 -1.36
N ARG A 175 1.05 -19.96 -1.61
CA ARG A 175 0.43 -18.63 -1.44
C ARG A 175 0.49 -18.14 -0.01
N ALA A 176 0.20 -18.99 0.97
CA ALA A 176 0.30 -18.63 2.36
C ALA A 176 1.73 -18.23 2.74
N THR A 177 2.73 -18.99 2.29
CA THR A 177 4.15 -18.68 2.51
C THR A 177 4.57 -17.36 1.85
N LEU A 178 4.22 -17.14 0.58
CA LEU A 178 4.55 -15.92 -0.15
C LEU A 178 3.90 -14.69 0.50
N SER A 179 2.61 -14.76 0.84
CA SER A 179 1.90 -13.67 1.49
C SER A 179 2.44 -13.38 2.89
N ALA A 180 2.82 -14.41 3.65
CA ALA A 180 3.44 -14.22 4.96
C ALA A 180 4.80 -13.52 4.84
N ALA A 181 5.64 -13.94 3.88
CA ALA A 181 6.94 -13.34 3.65
C ALA A 181 6.83 -11.85 3.25
N ASP A 182 5.93 -11.50 2.32
CA ASP A 182 5.66 -10.11 1.94
C ASP A 182 5.19 -9.27 3.14
N ALA A 183 4.23 -9.79 3.91
CA ALA A 183 3.71 -9.13 5.10
C ALA A 183 4.82 -8.88 6.14
N THR A 184 5.71 -9.86 6.36
CA THR A 184 6.87 -9.70 7.26
C THR A 184 7.82 -8.61 6.75
N LYS A 185 8.19 -8.61 5.45
CA LYS A 185 9.05 -7.57 4.88
C LYS A 185 8.46 -6.16 5.10
N ARG A 186 7.18 -5.98 4.76
CA ARG A 186 6.47 -4.69 4.94
C ARG A 186 6.42 -4.28 6.40
N ALA A 187 6.10 -5.20 7.31
CA ALA A 187 6.05 -4.93 8.74
C ALA A 187 7.42 -4.49 9.29
N THR A 188 8.51 -5.14 8.88
CA THR A 188 9.87 -4.75 9.28
C THR A 188 10.19 -3.32 8.83
N VAL A 189 9.90 -2.96 7.58
CA VAL A 189 10.16 -1.60 7.07
C VAL A 189 9.30 -0.56 7.81
N LEU A 190 8.01 -0.83 8.01
CA LEU A 190 7.11 0.09 8.71
C LEU A 190 7.55 0.35 10.15
N ASN A 191 7.99 -0.70 10.85
CA ASN A 191 8.40 -0.63 12.25
C ASN A 191 9.86 -0.19 12.46
N ALA A 192 10.66 -0.06 11.40
CA ALA A 192 12.06 0.33 11.50
C ALA A 192 12.23 1.72 12.14
N THR A 193 13.19 1.85 13.05
CA THR A 193 13.56 3.11 13.71
C THR A 193 14.85 3.72 13.18
N ASP A 194 15.54 3.00 12.29
CA ASP A 194 16.80 3.37 11.67
C ASP A 194 16.88 2.84 10.23
N ILE A 195 17.80 3.41 9.46
CA ILE A 195 17.98 3.08 8.05
C ILE A 195 18.63 1.68 7.88
N GLN A 196 19.44 1.24 8.84
CA GLN A 196 20.15 -0.04 8.74
C GLN A 196 19.18 -1.22 8.72
N THR A 197 18.13 -1.16 9.54
CA THR A 197 17.05 -2.15 9.58
C THR A 197 16.32 -2.24 8.23
N ILE A 198 16.11 -1.12 7.54
CA ILE A 198 15.45 -1.08 6.23
C ILE A 198 16.34 -1.74 5.16
N SER A 199 17.64 -1.47 5.19
CA SER A 199 18.61 -2.04 4.25
C SER A 199 18.80 -3.56 4.37
N ALA A 200 18.40 -4.15 5.50
CA ALA A 200 18.48 -5.59 5.75
C ALA A 200 17.26 -6.38 5.22
N VAL A 201 16.20 -5.69 4.80
CA VAL A 201 14.97 -6.28 4.20
C VAL A 201 15.18 -6.51 2.71
#